data_AF-A0A9D1IAR8-F1
#
_entry.id   AF-A0A9D1IAR8-F1
#
_cell.length_a   1.000
_cell.length_b   1.000
_cell.length_c   1.000
_cell.angle_alpha   90.00
_cell.angle_beta   90.00
_cell.angle_gamma   90.00
#
_symmetry.space_group_name_H-M   'P 1'
#
loop_
_entity.id
_entity.type
_entity.pdbx_description
1 polymer ?
#
loop_
_entity_poly.entity_id
_entity_poly.type
_entity_poly.pdbx_seq_one_letter_code
_entity_poly.pdbx_strand_id
1 'polypeptide(L)' 'MSPKELLYIEDALGHEQQMKKSCTDFANQLQDAELKGFVQELCKKHQQSFNRFYSLLNGN' A
#
# COMPACT_ATOMS: atom_id res chain seq x y z
N MET A 1 -14.53 -6.81 -15.55
CA MET A 1 -13.51 -7.78 -15.08
C MET A 1 -14.14 -9.14 -14.90
N SER A 2 -13.37 -10.21 -15.12
CA SER A 2 -13.73 -11.56 -14.71
C SER A 2 -13.64 -11.72 -13.17
N PRO A 3 -14.31 -12.73 -12.59
CA PRO A 3 -14.23 -12.99 -11.16
C PRO A 3 -12.80 -13.23 -10.64
N LYS A 4 -11.92 -13.84 -11.45
CA LYS A 4 -10.52 -14.07 -11.08
C LYS A 4 -9.72 -12.78 -11.05
N GLU A 5 -9.92 -11.89 -12.02
CA GLU A 5 -9.26 -10.59 -12.06
C GLU A 5 -9.69 -9.72 -10.88
N LEU A 6 -10.97 -9.78 -10.49
CA LEU A 6 -11.48 -9.08 -9.30
C LEU A 6 -10.79 -9.59 -8.03
N LEU A 7 -10.72 -10.92 -7.86
CA LEU A 7 -10.05 -11.54 -6.71
C LEU A 7 -8.58 -11.11 -6.59
N TYR A 8 -7.83 -11.08 -7.69
CA TYR A 8 -6.43 -10.64 -7.68
C TYR A 8 -6.28 -9.16 -7.31
N ILE A 9 -7.23 -8.31 -7.71
CA ILE A 9 -7.23 -6.89 -7.33
C ILE A 9 -7.56 -6.73 -5.84
N GLU A 10 -8.55 -7.47 -5.34
CA GLU A 10 -8.89 -7.49 -3.90
C GLU A 10 -7.70 -7.95 -3.05
N ASP A 11 -7.02 -9.02 -3.44
CA ASP A 11 -5.81 -9.51 -2.78
C ASP A 11 -4.72 -8.42 -2.79
N ALA A 12 -4.44 -7.81 -3.94
CA ALA A 12 -3.44 -6.74 -4.07
C ALA A 12 -3.78 -5.54 -3.17
N LEU A 13 -5.05 -5.13 -3.11
CA LEU A 13 -5.51 -4.05 -2.24
C LEU A 13 -5.32 -4.39 -0.76
N GLY A 14 -5.61 -5.63 -0.37
CA GLY A 14 -5.37 -6.13 0.99
C GLY A 14 -3.89 -6.08 1.37
N HIS A 15 -3.01 -6.54 0.48
CA HIS A 15 -1.56 -6.50 0.68
C HIS A 15 -1.03 -5.07 0.83
N GLU A 16 -1.45 -4.14 -0.04
CA GLU A 16 -1.03 -2.74 0.04
C GLU A 16 -1.51 -2.07 1.33
N GLN A 17 -2.73 -2.38 1.79
CA GLN A 17 -3.26 -1.85 3.04
C GLN A 17 -2.49 -2.38 4.26
N GLN A 18 -2.16 -3.67 4.28
CA GLN A 18 -1.31 -4.26 5.31
C GLN A 18 0.09 -3.62 5.31
N MET A 19 0.70 -3.48 4.13
CA MET A 19 2.05 -2.96 4.00
C MET A 19 2.15 -1.50 4.44
N LYS A 20 1.16 -0.67 4.07
CA LYS A 20 1.03 0.70 4.57
C LYS A 20 0.93 0.75 6.09
N LYS A 21 0.12 -0.13 6.70
CA LYS A 21 -0.01 -0.20 8.16
C LYS A 21 1.33 -0.53 8.81
N SER A 22 1.99 -1.60 8.35
CA SER A 22 3.30 -2.02 8.87
C SER A 22 4.36 -0.93 8.70
N CYS A 23 4.46 -0.28 7.54
CA CYS A 23 5.42 0.80 7.32
C CYS A 23 5.15 2.00 8.25
N THR A 24 3.88 2.35 8.48
CA THR A 24 3.51 3.42 9.42
C THR A 24 3.90 3.06 10.85
N ASP A 25 3.60 1.84 11.28
CA ASP A 25 3.92 1.35 12.62
C ASP A 25 5.44 1.31 12.86
N PHE A 26 6.22 0.88 11.87
CA PHE A 26 7.68 0.89 11.94
C PHE A 26 8.26 2.30 11.92
N ALA A 27 7.79 3.19 11.04
CA ALA A 27 8.24 4.58 11.01
C ALA A 27 8.04 5.31 12.35
N ASN A 28 7.02 4.91 13.13
CA ASN A 28 6.77 5.45 14.46
C ASN A 28 7.71 4.90 15.54
N GLN A 29 8.28 3.71 15.34
CA GLN A 29 9.21 3.06 16.27
C GLN A 29 10.68 3.36 15.95
N LEU A 30 10.97 3.80 14.73
CA LEU A 30 12.32 4.14 14.30
C LEU A 30 12.83 5.44 14.94
N GLN A 31 14.03 5.36 15.51
CA GLN A 31 14.74 6.51 16.10
C GLN A 31 15.69 7.17 15.09
N ASP A 32 16.23 6.39 14.16
CA ASP A 32 17.09 6.90 13.10
C ASP A 32 16.26 7.73 12.10
N ALA A 33 16.64 9.00 11.92
CA ALA A 33 15.88 9.96 11.13
C ALA A 33 15.91 9.65 9.63
N GLU A 34 17.02 9.13 9.12
CA GLU A 34 17.18 8.78 7.70
C GLU A 34 16.35 7.54 7.37
N LEU A 35 16.46 6.50 8.20
CA LEU A 35 15.68 5.28 8.06
C LEU A 35 14.19 5.54 8.23
N LYS A 36 13.80 6.39 9.17
CA LYS A 36 12.41 6.83 9.33
C LYS A 36 11.90 7.53 8.08
N GLY A 37 12.68 8.47 7.53
CA GLY A 37 12.34 9.16 6.28
C GLY A 37 12.18 8.18 5.11
N PHE A 38 13.07 7.21 4.98
CA PHE A 38 12.97 6.16 3.98
C PHE A 38 11.67 5.33 4.10
N VAL A 39 11.33 4.87 5.31
CA VAL A 39 10.10 4.09 5.55
C VAL A 39 8.84 4.93 5.32
N GLN A 40 8.87 6.23 5.64
CA GLN A 40 7.77 7.14 5.33
C GLN A 40 7.56 7.29 3.81
N GLU A 41 8.63 7.41 3.03
CA GLU A 41 8.54 7.42 1.56
C GLU A 41 8.04 6.08 1.00
N LEU A 42 8.45 4.96 1.60
CA LEU A 42 7.93 3.64 1.24
C LEU A 42 6.41 3.56 1.48
N CYS A 43 5.94 4.11 2.60
CA CYS A 43 4.52 4.19 2.93
C CYS A 43 3.72 4.99 1.88
N LYS A 44 4.29 6.09 1.36
CA LYS A 44 3.69 6.88 0.26
C LYS A 44 3.61 6.08 -1.04
N LYS A 45 4.65 5.30 -1.38
CA LYS A 45 4.65 4.44 -2.57
C LYS A 45 3.55 3.37 -2.48
N HIS A 46 3.38 2.73 -1.33
CA HIS A 46 2.28 1.77 -1.12
C HIS A 46 0.91 2.42 -1.26
N GLN A 47 0.73 3.66 -0.76
CA GLN A 47 -0.51 4.39 -0.99
C GLN A 47 -0.77 4.69 -2.47
N GLN A 48 0.27 5.02 -3.26
CA GLN A 48 0.14 5.22 -4.70
C GLN A 48 -0.24 3.93 -5.42
N SER A 49 0.38 2.80 -5.07
CA SER A 49 0.03 1.47 -5.60
C SER A 49 -1.41 1.10 -5.27
N PHE A 50 -1.83 1.28 -4.01
CA PHE A 50 -3.22 1.07 -3.59
C PHE A 50 -4.19 1.88 -4.45
N ASN A 51 -3.94 3.19 -4.62
CA ASN A 51 -4.79 4.06 -5.41
C ASN A 51 -4.90 3.59 -6.86
N ARG A 52 -3.79 3.08 -7.43
CA ARG A 52 -3.76 2.54 -8.79
C ARG A 52 -4.56 1.25 -8.92
N PHE A 53 -4.49 0.33 -7.96
CA PHE A 53 -5.32 -0.87 -7.95
C PHE A 53 -6.80 -0.51 -7.73
N TYR A 54 -7.07 0.43 -6.84
CA TYR A 54 -8.42 0.88 -6.52
C TYR A 54 -9.08 1.59 -7.70
N SER A 55 -8.32 2.35 -8.50
CA SER A 55 -8.85 2.98 -9.71
C SER A 55 -9.26 1.97 -10.79
N LEU A 56 -8.71 0.75 -10.77
CA LEU A 56 -9.16 -0.32 -11.68
C LEU A 56 -10.58 -0.78 -11.33
N LEU A 57 -10.99 -0.71 -10.05
CA LEU A 57 -12.34 -1.07 -9.62
C LEU A 57 -13.38 0.00 -9.96
N ASN A 58 -12.99 1.28 -9.88
CA ASN A 58 -13.88 2.43 -10.14
C ASN A 58 -13.85 2.91 -11.60
N GLY A 59 -12.96 2.35 -12.43
CA GLY A 59 -12.78 2.72 -13.83
C GLY A 59 -13.63 1.93 -14.83
N ASN A 60 -14.69 1.24 -14.38
CA ASN A 60 -15.69 0.58 -15.22
C ASN A 60 -17.06 1.23 -15.07
#